data_AF-A0A4Z0LA26-F1
#
_entry.id   AF-A0A4Z0LA26-F1
#
_cell.length_a   1.000
_cell.length_b   1.000
_cell.length_c   1.000
_cell.angle_alpha   90.00
_cell.angle_beta   90.00
_cell.angle_gamma   90.00
#
_symmetry.space_group_name_H-M   'P 1'
#
loop_
_entity.id
_entity.type
_entity.pdbx_description
1 polymer ?
#
loop_
_entity_poly.entity_id
_entity_poly.type
_entity_poly.pdbx_seq_one_letter_code
_entity_poly.pdbx_strand_id
1 'polypeptide(L)'
;MNEFLRKAHLLETISITLDSTKTDFIKVFEENVDFSELEFSDQFFEALTTGENEYKGTIDNRSFKLRRRRRLFDTNNNFALAEGTMHEKEGKLVLETEIKGFHTMMKFFYAIVMGFYLIFIFGLAFTSFFVKDSVPLFVPLLIFLHALLMIGIPYFAMRRSVTRMKYELERDFHFWMK
;
A
#
# COMPACT_ATOMS: atom_id res chain seq x y z
N MET A 1 -10.01 -1.66 14.65
CA MET A 1 -8.88 -1.84 13.69
C MET A 1 -8.71 -0.62 12.78
N ASN A 2 -9.75 -0.19 12.06
CA ASN A 2 -9.64 0.97 11.16
C ASN A 2 -9.27 2.27 11.87
N GLU A 3 -9.80 2.52 13.08
CA GLU A 3 -9.41 3.69 13.89
C GLU A 3 -7.92 3.73 14.22
N PHE A 4 -7.31 2.58 14.53
CA PHE A 4 -5.88 2.49 14.76
C PHE A 4 -5.09 2.87 13.51
N LEU A 5 -5.47 2.33 12.34
CA LEU A 5 -4.83 2.65 11.07
C LEU A 5 -4.99 4.14 10.70
N ARG A 6 -6.16 4.72 10.97
CA ARG A 6 -6.41 6.16 10.79
C ARG A 6 -5.51 6.99 11.71
N LYS A 7 -5.44 6.65 13.00
CA LYS A 7 -4.56 7.31 13.98
C LYS A 7 -3.08 7.16 13.62
N ALA A 8 -2.69 6.04 13.01
CA ALA A 8 -1.33 5.77 12.57
C ALA A 8 -0.98 6.41 11.21
N HIS A 9 -1.94 7.10 10.55
CA HIS A 9 -1.81 7.65 9.19
C HIS A 9 -1.50 6.60 8.12
N LEU A 10 -2.05 5.39 8.29
CA LEU A 10 -1.95 4.28 7.34
C LEU A 10 -3.28 4.03 6.60
N LEU A 11 -4.33 4.75 6.99
CA LEU A 11 -5.64 4.77 6.34
C LEU A 11 -6.16 6.22 6.35
N GLU A 12 -6.40 6.78 5.18
CA GLU A 12 -7.02 8.10 5.04
C GLU A 12 -8.25 7.99 4.13
N THR A 13 -9.22 8.89 4.34
CA THR A 13 -10.38 9.02 3.45
C THR A 13 -10.38 10.42 2.88
N ILE A 14 -10.58 10.52 1.57
CA ILE A 14 -10.67 11.78 0.84
C ILE A 14 -11.95 11.80 0.01
N SER A 15 -12.45 13.00 -0.26
CA SER A 15 -13.55 13.21 -1.20
C SER A 15 -13.04 14.11 -2.32
N ILE A 16 -13.17 13.64 -3.56
CA ILE A 16 -12.79 14.38 -4.77
C ILE A 16 -14.08 14.67 -5.53
N THR A 17 -14.31 15.93 -5.89
CA THR A 17 -15.47 16.33 -6.68
C THR A 17 -14.99 16.73 -8.07
N LEU A 18 -15.57 16.12 -9.11
CA LEU A 18 -15.24 16.33 -10.51
C LEU A 18 -16.46 16.93 -11.23
N ASP A 19 -16.21 17.91 -12.11
CA ASP A 19 -17.23 18.51 -12.96
C ASP A 19 -17.46 17.63 -14.21
N SER A 20 -17.86 16.38 -13.99
CA SER A 20 -18.05 15.37 -15.03
C SER A 20 -19.16 14.38 -14.67
N THR A 21 -19.58 13.56 -15.63
CA THR A 21 -20.46 12.42 -15.35
C THR A 21 -19.66 11.21 -14.93
N LYS A 22 -20.35 10.27 -14.27
CA LYS A 22 -19.80 8.96 -13.92
C LYS A 22 -19.40 8.16 -15.15
N THR A 23 -20.20 8.21 -16.21
CA THR A 23 -19.93 7.50 -17.47
C THR A 23 -18.64 7.99 -18.12
N ASP A 24 -18.44 9.32 -18.15
CA ASP A 24 -17.22 9.91 -18.70
C ASP A 24 -16.00 9.50 -17.88
N PHE A 25 -16.11 9.55 -16.54
CA PHE A 25 -15.03 9.15 -15.65
C PHE A 25 -14.65 7.67 -15.83
N ILE A 26 -15.62 6.76 -15.94
CA ILE A 26 -15.35 5.33 -16.18
C ILE A 26 -14.54 5.15 -17.46
N LYS A 27 -14.95 5.80 -18.54
CA LYS A 27 -14.25 5.70 -19.82
C LYS A 27 -12.81 6.22 -19.73
N VAL A 28 -12.62 7.40 -19.14
CA VAL A 28 -11.29 8.01 -19.01
C VAL A 28 -10.40 7.19 -18.06
N PHE A 29 -10.98 6.61 -17.01
CA PHE A 29 -10.26 5.70 -16.11
C PHE A 29 -9.75 4.48 -16.87
N GLU A 30 -10.58 3.82 -17.69
CA GLU A 30 -10.18 2.66 -18.50
C GLU A 30 -9.08 3.01 -19.52
N GLU A 31 -9.01 4.25 -20.00
CA GLU A 31 -7.95 4.72 -20.91
C GLU A 31 -6.62 4.97 -20.19
N ASN A 32 -6.64 5.37 -18.91
CA ASN A 32 -5.45 5.78 -18.15
C ASN A 32 -4.98 4.75 -17.12
N VAL A 33 -5.70 3.65 -16.95
CA VAL A 33 -5.44 2.62 -15.93
C VAL A 33 -5.40 1.25 -16.56
N ASP A 34 -4.29 0.54 -16.38
CA ASP A 34 -4.19 -0.83 -16.85
C ASP A 34 -5.01 -1.78 -15.95
N PHE A 35 -5.83 -2.62 -16.58
CA PHE A 35 -6.66 -3.59 -15.84
C PHE A 35 -5.80 -4.52 -14.96
N SER A 36 -6.15 -4.61 -13.67
CA SER A 36 -5.60 -5.59 -12.73
C SER A 36 -6.53 -5.71 -11.55
N GLU A 37 -6.81 -6.94 -11.12
CA GLU A 37 -7.63 -7.21 -9.94
C GLU A 37 -6.93 -6.83 -8.62
N LEU A 38 -5.64 -6.46 -8.70
CA LEU A 38 -4.80 -6.07 -7.57
C LEU A 38 -4.70 -7.19 -6.53
N GLU A 39 -4.74 -8.45 -6.96
CA GLU A 39 -4.54 -9.60 -6.10
C GLU A 39 -3.09 -9.75 -5.63
N PHE A 40 -2.86 -10.66 -4.67
CA PHE A 40 -1.52 -10.90 -4.14
C PHE A 40 -0.52 -11.36 -5.23
N SER A 41 -0.95 -12.24 -6.13
CA SER A 41 -0.16 -12.74 -7.27
C SER A 41 0.28 -11.60 -8.19
N ASP A 42 -0.68 -10.76 -8.59
CA ASP A 42 -0.45 -9.58 -9.43
C ASP A 42 0.59 -8.65 -8.82
N GLN A 43 0.54 -8.47 -7.49
CA GLN A 43 1.46 -7.60 -6.76
C GLN A 43 2.87 -8.18 -6.61
N PHE A 44 3.00 -9.51 -6.55
CA PHE A 44 4.29 -10.18 -6.30
C PHE A 44 5.17 -10.20 -7.54
N PHE A 45 4.58 -10.54 -8.69
CA PHE A 45 5.30 -10.64 -9.97
C PHE A 45 5.20 -9.37 -10.83
N GLU A 46 4.62 -8.30 -10.28
CA GLU A 46 4.36 -7.05 -10.99
C GLU A 46 5.59 -6.45 -11.68
N ALA A 47 6.73 -6.50 -11.00
CA ALA A 47 7.99 -5.92 -11.48
C ALA A 47 8.51 -6.58 -12.77
N LEU A 48 7.97 -7.75 -13.12
CA LEU A 48 8.26 -8.50 -14.34
C LEU A 48 7.28 -8.19 -15.48
N THR A 49 6.19 -7.46 -15.19
CA THR A 49 5.16 -7.11 -16.17
C THR A 49 5.43 -5.74 -16.78
N THR A 50 5.40 -5.65 -18.11
CA THR A 50 5.45 -4.38 -18.84
C THR A 50 4.06 -3.75 -18.91
N GLY A 51 4.01 -2.44 -19.10
CA GLY A 51 2.77 -1.72 -19.37
C GLY A 51 2.98 -0.22 -19.30
N GLU A 52 2.14 0.47 -20.04
CA GLU A 52 2.38 1.86 -20.45
C GLU A 52 1.89 2.83 -19.37
N ASN A 53 0.76 2.51 -18.72
CA ASN A 53 0.14 3.39 -17.75
C ASN A 53 0.86 3.39 -16.39
N GLU A 54 0.75 4.54 -15.70
CA GLU A 54 1.30 4.71 -14.34
C GLU A 54 0.50 3.94 -13.29
N TYR A 55 -0.73 3.57 -13.61
CA TYR A 55 -1.67 2.96 -12.68
C TYR A 55 -2.16 1.59 -13.13
N LYS A 56 -2.52 0.79 -12.14
CA LYS A 56 -3.20 -0.49 -12.28
C LYS A 56 -4.45 -0.53 -11.41
N GLY A 57 -5.52 -1.14 -11.90
CA GLY A 57 -6.75 -1.18 -11.14
C GLY A 57 -7.95 -1.75 -11.88
N THR A 58 -9.11 -1.61 -11.25
CA THR A 58 -10.41 -1.96 -11.81
C THR A 58 -11.41 -0.85 -11.50
N ILE A 59 -12.41 -0.73 -12.36
CA ILE A 59 -13.54 0.17 -12.16
C ILE A 59 -14.83 -0.56 -12.51
N ASP A 60 -15.89 -0.26 -11.77
CA ASP A 60 -17.25 -0.69 -12.05
C ASP A 60 -18.20 0.52 -11.97
N ASN A 61 -19.50 0.31 -12.12
CA ASN A 61 -20.49 1.39 -12.14
C ASN A 61 -20.74 2.10 -10.78
N ARG A 62 -20.11 1.64 -9.70
CA ARG A 62 -20.29 2.11 -8.32
C ARG A 62 -18.96 2.35 -7.60
N SER A 63 -17.92 1.59 -7.93
CA SER A 63 -16.67 1.57 -7.20
C SER A 63 -15.47 1.43 -8.13
N PHE A 64 -14.30 1.82 -7.62
CA PHE A 64 -13.03 1.64 -8.31
C PHE A 64 -11.95 1.24 -7.31
N LYS A 65 -10.94 0.56 -7.82
CA LYS A 65 -9.70 0.23 -7.11
C LYS A 65 -8.53 0.63 -7.98
N LEU A 66 -7.54 1.28 -7.37
CA LEU A 66 -6.41 1.83 -8.08
C LEU A 66 -5.15 1.76 -7.22
N ARG A 67 -4.03 1.47 -7.86
CA ARG A 67 -2.69 1.58 -7.28
C ARG A 67 -1.70 2.01 -8.34
N ARG A 68 -0.63 2.70 -7.91
CA ARG A 68 0.50 3.00 -8.79
C ARG A 68 1.22 1.71 -9.17
N ARG A 69 1.56 1.57 -10.45
CA ARG A 69 2.34 0.45 -10.98
C ARG A 69 3.74 0.46 -10.38
N ARG A 70 4.20 -0.70 -9.90
CA ARG A 70 5.61 -0.86 -9.46
C ARG A 70 6.52 -1.05 -10.67
N ARG A 71 7.59 -0.27 -10.74
CA ARG A 71 8.68 -0.44 -11.71
C ARG A 71 9.98 -0.76 -10.99
N LEU A 72 10.81 -1.61 -11.57
CA LEU A 72 12.16 -1.87 -11.06
C LEU A 72 12.95 -0.55 -11.05
N PHE A 73 13.72 -0.32 -9.99
CA PHE A 73 14.55 0.88 -9.78
C PHE A 73 13.78 2.21 -9.66
N ASP A 74 12.45 2.19 -9.51
CA ASP A 74 11.70 3.40 -9.20
C ASP A 74 11.77 3.71 -7.69
N THR A 75 12.59 4.70 -7.33
CA THR A 75 12.70 5.24 -5.96
C THR A 75 11.44 5.99 -5.52
N ASN A 76 10.57 6.35 -6.46
CA ASN A 76 9.31 7.02 -6.22
C ASN A 76 8.15 6.01 -6.16
N ASN A 77 8.40 4.84 -5.57
CA ASN A 77 7.41 3.79 -5.45
C ASN A 77 6.29 4.20 -4.47
N ASN A 78 5.03 4.02 -4.88
CA ASN A 78 3.84 4.24 -4.08
C ASN A 78 3.08 2.92 -4.00
N PHE A 79 2.93 2.36 -2.80
CA PHE A 79 2.31 1.05 -2.58
C PHE A 79 0.91 1.14 -1.97
N ALA A 80 0.39 2.33 -1.74
CA ALA A 80 -0.93 2.54 -1.16
C ALA A 80 -1.99 2.11 -2.17
N LEU A 81 -3.01 1.40 -1.68
CA LEU A 81 -4.18 1.01 -2.45
C LEU A 81 -5.28 2.05 -2.24
N ALA A 82 -5.79 2.62 -3.32
CA ALA A 82 -6.97 3.48 -3.29
C ALA A 82 -8.20 2.65 -3.67
N GLU A 83 -9.22 2.65 -2.82
CA GLU A 83 -10.53 2.06 -3.11
C GLU A 83 -11.57 3.16 -2.91
N GLY A 84 -12.39 3.43 -3.92
CA GLY A 84 -13.38 4.49 -3.83
C GLY A 84 -14.74 4.10 -4.37
N THR A 85 -15.75 4.86 -3.94
CA THR A 85 -17.12 4.79 -4.45
C THR A 85 -17.47 6.06 -5.20
N MET A 86 -18.41 5.93 -6.14
CA MET A 86 -18.77 6.97 -7.09
C MET A 86 -20.26 7.27 -6.99
N HIS A 87 -20.60 8.53 -6.77
CA HIS A 87 -21.97 9.00 -6.72
C HIS A 87 -22.11 10.37 -7.37
N GLU A 88 -23.20 10.57 -8.11
CA GLU A 88 -23.49 11.85 -8.75
C GLU A 88 -24.40 12.68 -7.84
N LYS A 89 -24.03 13.95 -7.64
CA LYS A 89 -24.81 14.91 -6.87
C LYS A 89 -24.77 16.26 -7.58
N GLU A 90 -25.95 16.84 -7.83
CA GLU A 90 -26.09 18.18 -8.42
C GLU A 90 -25.32 18.36 -9.74
N GLY A 91 -25.29 17.32 -10.58
CA GLY A 91 -24.58 17.34 -11.87
C GLY A 91 -23.06 17.22 -11.78
N LYS A 92 -22.52 16.91 -10.59
CA LYS A 92 -21.10 16.64 -10.36
C LYS A 92 -20.89 15.21 -9.90
N LEU A 93 -19.73 14.65 -10.24
CA LEU A 93 -19.30 13.35 -9.76
C LEU A 93 -18.53 13.53 -8.45
N VAL A 94 -18.95 12.83 -7.41
CA VAL A 94 -18.27 12.77 -6.11
C VAL A 94 -17.66 11.39 -5.94
N LEU A 95 -16.34 11.38 -5.72
CA LEU A 95 -15.55 10.19 -5.45
C LEU A 95 -15.18 10.17 -3.96
N GLU A 96 -15.67 9.18 -3.23
CA GLU A 96 -15.25 8.93 -1.85
C GLU A 96 -14.22 7.83 -1.83
N THR A 97 -12.97 8.18 -1.54
CA THR A 97 -11.83 7.28 -1.68
C THR A 97 -11.18 6.99 -0.34
N GLU A 98 -11.03 5.71 -0.02
CA GLU A 98 -10.18 5.22 1.05
C GLU A 98 -8.79 4.85 0.53
N ILE A 99 -7.76 5.42 1.13
CA ILE A 99 -6.35 5.17 0.78
C ILE A 99 -5.72 4.32 1.88
N LYS A 100 -5.35 3.09 1.54
CA LYS A 100 -4.83 2.05 2.44
C LYS A 100 -3.34 1.83 2.19
N GLY A 101 -2.50 2.26 3.14
CA GLY A 101 -1.08 1.88 3.16
C GLY A 101 -0.86 0.43 3.61
N PHE A 102 -1.69 -0.03 4.56
CA PHE A 102 -1.58 -1.37 5.15
C PHE A 102 -2.51 -2.38 4.46
N HIS A 103 -2.02 -3.00 3.38
CA HIS A 103 -2.74 -3.98 2.56
C HIS A 103 -2.12 -5.40 2.67
N THR A 104 -2.69 -6.38 1.95
CA THR A 104 -2.35 -7.82 2.07
C THR A 104 -0.86 -8.12 1.98
N MET A 105 -0.13 -7.48 1.06
CA MET A 105 1.32 -7.63 0.94
C MET A 105 2.08 -7.19 2.20
N MET A 106 1.65 -6.10 2.85
CA MET A 106 2.27 -5.64 4.09
C MET A 106 1.97 -6.61 5.24
N LYS A 107 0.75 -7.17 5.31
CA LYS A 107 0.42 -8.22 6.28
C LYS A 107 1.33 -9.44 6.12
N PHE A 108 1.54 -9.87 4.88
CA PHE A 108 2.44 -10.98 4.56
C PHE A 108 3.90 -10.68 4.95
N PHE A 109 4.39 -9.48 4.63
CA PHE A 109 5.72 -9.03 5.04
C PHE A 109 5.89 -9.08 6.58
N TYR A 110 4.97 -8.52 7.35
CA TYR A 110 5.06 -8.55 8.82
C TYR A 110 4.92 -9.96 9.40
N ALA A 111 4.16 -10.85 8.74
CA ALA A 111 4.09 -12.26 9.14
C ALA A 111 5.46 -12.96 8.98
N ILE A 112 6.17 -12.73 7.87
CA ILE A 112 7.53 -13.23 7.66
C ILE A 112 8.49 -12.64 8.70
N VAL A 113 8.45 -11.33 8.91
CA VAL A 113 9.32 -10.64 9.89
C VAL A 113 9.10 -11.20 11.30
N MET A 114 7.84 -11.44 11.67
CA MET A 114 7.50 -12.07 12.95
C MET A 114 8.05 -13.50 13.05
N GLY A 115 7.85 -14.33 12.01
CA GLY A 115 8.39 -15.68 11.96
C GLY A 115 9.92 -15.72 12.07
N PHE A 116 10.61 -14.82 11.36
CA PHE A 116 12.05 -14.64 11.44
C PHE A 116 12.50 -14.38 12.88
N TYR A 117 11.89 -13.40 13.57
CA TYR A 117 12.29 -13.11 14.95
C TYR A 117 11.93 -14.21 15.94
N LEU A 118 10.84 -14.94 15.73
CA LEU A 118 10.54 -16.11 16.55
C LEU A 118 11.66 -17.15 16.46
N ILE A 119 12.13 -17.46 15.25
CA ILE A 119 13.26 -18.40 15.06
C ILE A 119 14.51 -17.92 15.81
N PHE A 120 14.85 -16.63 15.73
CA PHE A 120 15.99 -16.07 16.45
C PHE A 120 15.83 -16.16 17.97
N ILE A 121 14.66 -15.79 18.50
CA ILE A 121 14.38 -15.86 19.94
C ILE A 121 14.46 -17.31 20.44
N PHE A 122 13.86 -18.26 19.71
CA PHE A 122 13.94 -19.68 20.06
C PHE A 122 15.37 -20.23 19.97
N GLY A 123 16.15 -19.83 18.96
CA GLY A 123 17.56 -20.23 18.83
C GLY A 123 18.43 -19.70 19.97
N LEU A 124 18.22 -18.44 20.37
CA LEU A 124 18.91 -17.84 21.51
C LEU A 124 18.52 -18.49 22.85
N ALA A 125 17.23 -18.76 23.03
CA ALA A 125 16.76 -19.50 24.20
C ALA A 125 17.36 -20.92 24.21
N PHE A 126 17.36 -21.62 23.08
CA PHE A 126 17.89 -22.97 22.97
C PHE A 126 19.38 -23.05 23.32
N THR A 127 20.20 -22.14 22.78
CA THR A 127 21.63 -22.06 23.11
C THR A 127 21.87 -21.77 24.59
N SER A 128 21.11 -20.82 25.15
CA SER A 128 21.23 -20.43 26.56
C SER A 128 20.81 -21.54 27.54
N PHE A 129 19.73 -22.28 27.23
CA PHE A 129 19.18 -23.31 28.12
C PHE A 129 19.81 -24.69 27.93
N PHE A 130 20.11 -25.11 26.70
CA PHE A 130 20.54 -26.48 26.39
C PHE A 130 22.03 -26.60 26.09
N VAL A 131 22.63 -25.63 25.40
CA VAL A 131 24.06 -25.67 25.02
C VAL A 131 24.95 -25.08 26.13
N LYS A 132 24.39 -24.22 26.99
CA LYS A 132 25.10 -23.50 28.08
C LYS A 132 26.25 -22.61 27.60
N ASP A 133 26.25 -22.25 26.31
CA ASP A 133 27.16 -21.26 25.78
C ASP A 133 26.66 -19.86 26.11
N SER A 134 27.58 -18.99 26.50
CA SER A 134 27.27 -17.58 26.74
C SER A 134 27.06 -16.86 25.41
N VAL A 135 25.83 -16.42 25.14
CA VAL A 135 25.55 -15.51 24.04
C VAL A 135 26.16 -14.14 24.35
N PRO A 136 27.03 -13.59 23.50
CA PRO A 136 27.57 -12.26 23.70
C PRO A 136 26.47 -11.19 23.75
N LEU A 137 26.57 -10.24 24.68
CA LEU A 137 25.55 -9.20 24.89
C LEU A 137 25.24 -8.36 23.64
N PHE A 138 26.19 -8.23 22.70
CA PHE A 138 25.97 -7.47 21.46
C PHE A 138 24.98 -8.15 20.51
N VAL A 139 24.79 -9.47 20.60
CA VAL A 139 23.88 -10.23 19.72
C VAL A 139 22.42 -9.81 19.90
N PRO A 140 21.83 -9.85 21.12
CA PRO A 140 20.45 -9.39 21.32
C PRO A 140 20.28 -7.89 21.02
N LEU A 141 21.30 -7.07 21.26
CA LEU A 141 21.27 -5.64 20.92
C LEU A 141 21.17 -5.43 19.40
N LEU A 142 21.97 -6.16 18.61
CA LEU A 142 21.95 -6.08 17.16
C LEU A 142 20.62 -6.57 16.57
N ILE A 143 20.06 -7.65 17.13
CA ILE A 143 18.74 -8.17 16.74
C ILE A 143 17.64 -7.14 17.03
N PHE A 144 17.69 -6.50 18.20
CA PHE A 144 16.73 -5.44 18.54
C PHE A 144 16.82 -4.24 17.60
N LEU A 145 18.04 -3.78 17.29
CA LEU A 145 18.26 -2.69 16.34
C LEU A 145 17.73 -3.05 14.95
N HIS A 146 18.02 -4.27 14.49
CA HIS A 146 17.52 -4.78 13.22
C HIS A 146 15.99 -4.87 13.20
N ALA A 147 15.35 -5.30 14.30
CA ALA A 147 13.89 -5.32 14.45
C ALA A 147 13.28 -3.93 14.33
N LEU A 148 13.90 -2.93 14.99
CA LEU A 148 13.45 -1.55 14.92
C LEU A 148 13.50 -1.02 13.47
N LEU A 149 14.56 -1.34 12.72
CA LEU A 149 14.67 -0.94 11.31
C LEU A 149 13.66 -1.68 10.41
N MET A 150 13.52 -3.00 10.57
CA MET A 150 12.63 -3.84 9.77
C MET A 150 11.15 -3.51 9.98
N ILE A 151 10.78 -2.94 11.12
CA ILE A 151 9.41 -2.48 11.40
C ILE A 151 9.28 -0.99 11.06
N GLY A 152 10.25 -0.17 11.44
CA GLY A 152 10.21 1.27 11.30
C GLY A 152 10.24 1.73 9.85
N ILE A 153 11.17 1.23 9.04
CA ILE A 153 11.31 1.65 7.64
C ILE A 153 10.01 1.40 6.84
N PRO A 154 9.40 0.20 6.87
CA PRO A 154 8.15 -0.03 6.16
C PRO A 154 6.98 0.80 6.70
N TYR A 155 6.92 1.03 8.02
CA TYR A 155 5.91 1.94 8.59
C TYR A 155 5.99 3.35 7.98
N PHE A 156 7.18 3.95 7.97
CA PHE A 156 7.36 5.29 7.37
C PHE A 156 7.12 5.29 5.87
N ALA A 157 7.53 4.22 5.16
CA ALA A 157 7.29 4.07 3.73
C ALA A 157 5.77 4.01 3.43
N MET A 158 5.00 3.24 4.19
CA MET A 158 3.53 3.16 4.04
C MET A 158 2.87 4.52 4.32
N ARG A 159 3.28 5.22 5.39
CA ARG A 159 2.72 6.54 5.73
C ARG A 159 2.97 7.55 4.61
N ARG A 160 4.21 7.62 4.11
CA ARG A 160 4.57 8.47 2.96
C ARG A 160 3.75 8.13 1.72
N SER A 161 3.53 6.85 1.49
CA SER A 161 2.77 6.32 0.35
C SER A 161 1.30 6.74 0.39
N VAL A 162 0.65 6.74 1.57
CA VAL A 162 -0.74 7.22 1.75
C VAL A 162 -0.84 8.71 1.42
N THR A 163 -0.01 9.54 2.04
CA THR A 163 -0.03 11.00 1.79
C THR A 163 0.23 11.32 0.32
N ARG A 164 1.12 10.57 -0.33
CA ARG A 164 1.43 10.79 -1.74
C ARG A 164 0.31 10.34 -2.67
N MET A 165 -0.30 9.18 -2.41
CA MET A 165 -1.45 8.71 -3.20
C MET A 165 -2.58 9.73 -3.16
N LYS A 166 -2.85 10.34 -2.00
CA LYS A 166 -3.85 11.41 -1.89
C LYS A 166 -3.61 12.54 -2.89
N TYR A 167 -2.37 13.08 -2.89
CA TYR A 167 -2.00 14.16 -3.79
C TYR A 167 -2.04 13.74 -5.27
N GLU A 168 -1.57 12.53 -5.57
CA GLU A 168 -1.56 11.98 -6.93
C GLU A 168 -2.97 11.81 -7.48
N LEU A 169 -3.91 11.24 -6.71
CA LEU A 169 -5.30 11.07 -7.14
C LEU A 169 -6.00 12.42 -7.37
N GLU A 170 -5.84 13.36 -6.45
CA GLU A 170 -6.46 14.68 -6.57
C GLU A 170 -5.96 15.39 -7.84
N ARG A 171 -4.65 15.36 -8.09
CA ARG A 171 -4.05 15.95 -9.29
C ARG A 171 -4.48 15.23 -10.57
N ASP A 172 -4.37 13.90 -10.60
CA ASP A 172 -4.49 13.12 -11.83
C ASP A 172 -5.95 13.00 -12.25
N PHE A 173 -6.90 12.83 -11.31
CA PHE A 173 -8.32 12.79 -11.65
C PHE A 173 -8.81 14.13 -12.18
N HIS A 174 -8.36 15.25 -11.62
CA HIS A 174 -8.66 16.56 -12.19
C HIS A 174 -7.98 16.81 -13.54
N PHE A 175 -6.83 16.20 -13.81
CA PHE A 175 -6.15 16.31 -15.09
C PHE A 175 -6.83 15.47 -16.17
N TRP A 176 -7.25 14.26 -15.83
CA TRP A 176 -7.96 13.34 -16.72
C TRP A 176 -9.30 13.88 -17.22
N MET A 177 -9.99 14.68 -16.39
CA MET A 177 -11.31 15.24 -16.72
C MET A 177 -11.27 16.65 -17.36
N LYS A 178 -10.10 17.14 -17.76
CA LYS A 178 -9.95 18.42 -18.49
C LYS A 178 -9.98 18.21 -19.99
#